data_AF-A0A328WLP5-F1
#
_entry.id   AF-A0A328WLP5-F1
#
_cell.length_a   1.000
_cell.length_b   1.000
_cell.length_c   1.000
_cell.angle_alpha   90.00
_cell.angle_beta   90.00
_cell.angle_gamma   90.00
#
_symmetry.space_group_name_H-M   'P 1'
#
loop_
_entity.id
_entity.type
_entity.pdbx_description
1 polymer ?
#
loop_
_entity_poly.entity_id
_entity_poly.type
_entity_poly.pdbx_seq_one_letter_code
_entity_poly.pdbx_strand_id
1 'polypeptide(L)'
;MEVHVRSFFVKDDGEVPNNPDLPVIVYNGVFADDPSGLEAAFNRHHWSGSWAGGVYDYHHYHSNTHEVLGVRSGSATVLVGGDAGERLELATGDVIVLPAGTAHMKLTSTPDFEVIGAYPEGNTPNMRERNPTDRAQAINEIRSMPVPDMDPVFGAEGPLLHKWVK
;
A
#
# COMPACT_ATOMS: atom_id res chain seq x y z
N MET A 1 21.31 -10.11 0.01
CA MET A 1 21.15 -8.67 -0.27
C MET A 1 20.63 -8.02 1.00
N GLU A 2 21.10 -6.82 1.32
CA GLU A 2 20.57 -6.04 2.43
C GLU A 2 19.24 -5.45 1.99
N VAL A 3 18.14 -5.82 2.64
CA VAL A 3 16.81 -5.31 2.28
C VAL A 3 16.69 -3.89 2.82
N HIS A 4 16.57 -2.91 1.93
CA HIS A 4 16.37 -1.53 2.33
C HIS A 4 14.89 -1.28 2.58
N VAL A 5 14.54 -1.05 3.85
CA VAL A 5 13.17 -0.78 4.28
C VAL A 5 13.08 0.65 4.79
N ARG A 6 12.23 1.46 4.15
CA ARG A 6 11.94 2.83 4.61
C ARG A 6 10.47 2.99 4.95
N SER A 7 10.17 3.94 5.82
CA SER A 7 8.80 4.25 6.21
C SER A 7 8.63 5.74 6.46
N PHE A 8 7.48 6.30 6.09
CA PHE A 8 7.18 7.70 6.25
C PHE A 8 5.69 7.91 6.49
N PHE A 9 5.34 8.99 7.18
CA PHE A 9 3.96 9.39 7.39
C PHE A 9 3.50 10.33 6.28
N VAL A 10 2.27 10.14 5.82
CA VAL A 10 1.55 11.09 4.99
C VAL A 10 0.48 11.77 5.83
N LYS A 11 0.34 13.08 5.67
CA LYS A 11 -0.56 13.89 6.51
C LYS A 11 -1.92 14.01 5.86
N ASP A 12 -2.95 14.14 6.70
CA ASP A 12 -4.24 14.64 6.26
C ASP A 12 -4.07 16.07 5.69
N ASP A 13 -4.42 16.25 4.42
CA ASP A 13 -4.36 17.55 3.71
C ASP A 13 -5.71 18.28 3.65
N GLY A 14 -6.74 17.71 4.30
CA GLY A 14 -8.13 18.19 4.26
C GLY A 14 -8.98 17.55 3.15
N GLU A 15 -8.36 17.06 2.09
CA GLU A 15 -9.03 16.42 0.94
C GLU A 15 -9.06 14.91 1.09
N VAL A 16 -7.92 14.31 1.47
CA VAL A 16 -7.77 12.88 1.73
C VAL A 16 -7.37 12.63 3.19
N PRO A 17 -7.96 11.64 3.87
CA PRO A 17 -7.78 11.49 5.30
C PRO A 17 -6.39 10.98 5.68
N ASN A 18 -5.81 10.08 4.87
CA ASN A 18 -4.58 9.35 5.21
C ASN A 18 -4.66 8.63 6.58
N ASN A 19 -3.61 7.90 6.96
CA ASN A 19 -3.55 7.26 8.27
C ASN A 19 -2.67 8.09 9.22
N PRO A 20 -3.20 8.58 10.35
CA PRO A 20 -2.42 9.40 11.27
C PRO A 20 -1.44 8.58 12.13
N ASP A 21 -1.71 7.29 12.32
CA ASP A 21 -1.02 6.46 13.32
C ASP A 21 -0.05 5.47 12.68
N LEU A 22 -0.29 5.09 11.42
CA LEU A 22 0.50 4.09 10.71
C LEU A 22 1.24 4.71 9.52
N PRO A 23 2.56 4.52 9.38
CA PRO A 23 3.31 5.02 8.23
C PRO A 23 3.14 4.12 7.01
N VAL A 24 3.31 4.70 5.82
CA VAL A 24 3.57 3.93 4.59
C VAL A 24 4.91 3.23 4.74
N ILE A 25 5.00 1.97 4.30
CA ILE A 25 6.24 1.18 4.32
C ILE A 25 6.63 0.82 2.89
N VAL A 26 7.90 0.97 2.56
CA VAL A 26 8.47 0.59 1.26
C VAL A 26 9.63 -0.37 1.48
N TYR A 27 9.56 -1.56 0.88
CA TYR A 27 10.61 -2.56 0.82
C TYR A 27 11.23 -2.50 -0.58
N ASN A 28 12.46 -2.02 -0.67
CA ASN A 28 13.11 -1.85 -1.96
C ASN A 28 13.71 -3.16 -2.48
N GLY A 29 13.34 -3.54 -3.70
CA GLY A 29 13.92 -4.65 -4.46
C GLY A 29 13.83 -6.02 -3.79
N VAL A 30 12.95 -6.21 -2.80
CA VAL A 30 12.89 -7.45 -2.00
C VAL A 30 12.46 -8.68 -2.83
N PHE A 31 11.77 -8.45 -3.96
CA PHE A 31 11.46 -9.48 -4.96
C PHE A 31 12.17 -9.25 -6.30
N ALA A 32 13.28 -8.51 -6.35
CA ALA A 32 13.97 -8.20 -7.62
C ALA A 32 14.41 -9.46 -8.39
N ASP A 33 14.84 -10.51 -7.67
CA ASP A 33 15.29 -11.77 -8.27
C ASP A 33 14.13 -12.74 -8.61
N ASP A 34 12.97 -12.58 -7.97
CA ASP A 34 11.77 -13.38 -8.25
C ASP A 34 10.46 -12.57 -8.11
N PRO A 35 10.16 -11.68 -9.07
CA PRO A 35 8.91 -10.91 -9.06
C PRO A 35 7.67 -11.78 -9.24
N SER A 36 7.83 -12.98 -9.81
CA SER A 36 6.73 -13.93 -9.98
C SER A 36 6.25 -14.54 -8.66
N GLY A 37 7.12 -14.53 -7.63
CA GLY A 37 6.83 -15.04 -6.29
C GLY A 37 5.97 -14.14 -5.42
N LEU A 38 5.67 -12.90 -5.84
CA LEU A 38 4.94 -11.88 -5.06
C LEU A 38 3.61 -12.38 -4.51
N GLU A 39 2.70 -12.84 -5.38
CA GLU A 39 1.36 -13.28 -4.98
C GLU A 39 1.43 -14.45 -3.99
N ALA A 40 2.32 -15.41 -4.24
CA ALA A 40 2.51 -16.55 -3.36
C ALA A 40 3.10 -16.13 -2.00
N ALA A 41 3.97 -15.12 -1.97
CA ALA A 41 4.53 -14.59 -0.73
C ALA A 41 3.48 -13.87 0.11
N PHE A 42 2.68 -12.98 -0.50
CA PHE A 42 1.60 -12.29 0.19
C PHE A 42 0.59 -13.29 0.77
N ASN A 43 0.15 -14.26 -0.04
CA ASN A 43 -0.82 -15.28 0.38
C ASN A 43 -0.32 -16.14 1.55
N ARG A 44 0.99 -16.46 1.60
CA ARG A 44 1.60 -17.19 2.72
C ARG A 44 1.55 -16.44 4.05
N HIS A 45 1.37 -15.12 4.01
CA HIS A 45 1.30 -14.24 5.18
C HIS A 45 -0.10 -13.67 5.40
N HIS A 46 -1.13 -14.34 4.88
CA HIS A 46 -2.55 -13.94 4.98
C HIS A 46 -2.89 -12.62 4.30
N TRP A 47 -2.01 -12.09 3.46
CA TRP A 47 -2.35 -11.02 2.52
C TRP A 47 -2.86 -11.66 1.24
N SER A 48 -4.17 -11.73 1.08
CA SER A 48 -4.84 -12.46 0.00
C SER A 48 -5.90 -11.60 -0.68
N GLY A 49 -6.85 -12.21 -1.41
CA GLY A 49 -7.74 -11.45 -2.29
C GLY A 49 -6.98 -10.78 -3.44
N SER A 50 -5.92 -11.44 -3.92
CA SER A 50 -4.94 -10.86 -4.82
C SER A 50 -5.50 -10.52 -6.19
N TRP A 51 -4.95 -9.47 -6.79
CA TRP A 51 -5.25 -9.04 -8.16
C TRP A 51 -3.96 -8.60 -8.88
N ALA A 52 -3.96 -8.66 -10.20
CA ALA A 52 -2.87 -8.18 -11.05
C ALA A 52 -3.38 -7.04 -11.94
N GLY A 53 -2.62 -5.95 -12.02
CA GLY A 53 -3.01 -4.79 -12.82
C GLY A 53 -2.10 -3.59 -12.61
N GLY A 54 -2.60 -2.40 -12.92
CA GLY A 54 -1.89 -1.14 -12.65
C GLY A 54 -2.55 -0.34 -11.54
N VAL A 55 -1.88 0.72 -11.09
CA VAL A 55 -2.44 1.73 -10.18
C VAL A 55 -3.24 2.76 -11.00
N TYR A 56 -4.41 3.19 -10.50
CA TYR A 56 -5.23 4.22 -11.14
C TYR A 56 -4.50 5.56 -11.24
N ASP A 57 -4.84 6.36 -12.25
CA ASP A 57 -4.30 7.69 -12.53
C ASP A 57 -5.07 8.84 -11.84
N TYR A 58 -5.97 8.49 -10.92
CA TYR A 58 -6.68 9.42 -10.04
C TYR A 58 -6.48 9.01 -8.58
N HIS A 59 -6.57 10.00 -7.67
CA HIS A 59 -6.46 9.75 -6.24
C HIS A 59 -7.59 8.87 -5.73
N HIS A 60 -7.22 7.72 -5.21
CA HIS A 60 -8.12 6.80 -4.53
C HIS A 60 -7.48 6.27 -3.26
N TYR A 61 -8.32 5.74 -2.35
CA TYR A 61 -7.89 5.07 -1.14
C TYR A 61 -8.91 4.03 -0.67
N HIS A 62 -8.43 3.13 0.18
CA HIS A 62 -9.25 2.17 0.91
C HIS A 62 -9.30 2.59 2.36
N SER A 63 -10.50 2.76 2.90
CA SER A 63 -10.70 3.18 4.31
C SER A 63 -11.01 2.02 5.24
N ASN A 64 -11.44 0.89 4.68
CA ASN A 64 -11.89 -0.30 5.40
C ASN A 64 -10.87 -1.46 5.37
N THR A 65 -9.69 -1.26 4.80
CA THR A 65 -8.61 -2.26 4.81
C THR A 65 -7.27 -1.59 4.50
N HIS A 66 -6.19 -2.23 4.95
CA HIS A 66 -4.84 -1.99 4.46
C HIS A 66 -4.63 -2.64 3.10
N GLU A 67 -3.61 -2.21 2.37
CA GLU A 67 -3.27 -2.74 1.06
C GLU A 67 -1.76 -2.94 0.93
N VAL A 68 -1.36 -4.01 0.27
CA VAL A 68 0.02 -4.21 -0.19
C VAL A 68 0.02 -4.22 -1.72
N LEU A 69 0.98 -3.53 -2.34
CA LEU A 69 1.27 -3.59 -3.76
C LEU A 69 2.72 -4.05 -3.96
N GLY A 70 2.93 -5.10 -4.72
CA GLY A 70 4.26 -5.54 -5.17
C GLY A 70 4.44 -5.32 -6.66
N VAL A 71 5.53 -4.68 -7.08
CA VAL A 71 5.79 -4.42 -8.50
C VAL A 71 6.29 -5.69 -9.17
N ARG A 72 5.48 -6.24 -10.07
CA ARG A 72 5.79 -7.48 -10.80
C ARG A 72 6.60 -7.22 -12.06
N SER A 73 6.33 -6.14 -12.76
CA SER A 73 7.06 -5.72 -13.96
C SER A 73 7.02 -4.20 -14.16
N GLY A 74 7.99 -3.69 -14.92
CA GLY A 74 8.09 -2.28 -15.26
C GLY A 74 8.50 -1.37 -14.11
N SER A 75 8.14 -0.10 -14.24
CA SER A 75 8.35 0.93 -13.20
C SER A 75 7.27 2.00 -13.28
N ALA A 76 7.05 2.70 -12.18
CA ALA A 76 6.10 3.79 -12.10
C ALA A 76 6.54 4.86 -11.10
N THR A 77 6.04 6.09 -11.31
CA THR A 77 6.01 7.10 -10.25
C THR A 77 4.60 7.15 -9.69
N VAL A 78 4.45 6.87 -8.40
CA VAL A 78 3.17 6.91 -7.67
C VAL A 78 3.22 8.07 -6.67
N LEU A 79 2.20 8.93 -6.70
CA LEU A 79 2.01 9.97 -5.68
C LEU A 79 1.22 9.38 -4.52
N VAL A 80 1.77 9.41 -3.31
CA VAL A 80 1.20 8.82 -2.10
C VAL A 80 0.97 9.89 -1.04
N GLY A 81 -0.25 10.01 -0.54
CA GLY A 81 -0.63 10.94 0.51
C GLY A 81 -1.41 12.18 0.06
N GLY A 82 -1.97 12.20 -1.15
CA GLY A 82 -2.67 13.37 -1.70
C GLY A 82 -1.74 14.31 -2.48
N ASP A 83 -2.21 15.52 -2.81
CA ASP A 83 -1.47 16.45 -3.69
C ASP A 83 -0.16 16.93 -3.04
N ALA A 84 -0.15 17.04 -1.71
CA ALA A 84 1.02 17.38 -0.90
C ALA A 84 1.84 16.14 -0.47
N GLY A 85 1.51 14.97 -1.02
CA GLY A 85 2.12 13.70 -0.69
C GLY A 85 3.54 13.49 -1.22
N GLU A 86 4.05 12.29 -1.03
CA GLU A 86 5.36 11.86 -1.49
C GLU A 86 5.28 11.20 -2.87
N ARG A 87 6.22 11.57 -3.77
CA ARG A 87 6.41 10.88 -5.04
C ARG A 87 7.33 9.68 -4.80
N LEU A 88 6.82 8.49 -5.06
CA LEU A 88 7.57 7.24 -4.97
C LEU A 88 7.90 6.75 -6.37
N GLU A 89 9.19 6.60 -6.64
CA GLU A 89 9.67 5.82 -7.77
C GLU A 89 9.69 4.36 -7.35
N LEU A 90 8.93 3.53 -8.06
CA LEU A 90 8.78 2.11 -7.83
C LEU A 90 9.28 1.34 -9.05
N ALA A 91 10.03 0.26 -8.82
CA ALA A 91 10.54 -0.63 -9.85
C ALA A 91 10.25 -2.09 -9.49
N THR A 92 10.36 -2.97 -10.48
CA THR A 92 10.22 -4.43 -10.31
C THR A 92 10.91 -4.94 -9.03
N GLY A 93 10.14 -5.66 -8.21
CA GLY A 93 10.59 -6.23 -6.96
C GLY A 93 10.37 -5.36 -5.73
N ASP A 94 10.03 -4.07 -5.89
CA ASP A 94 9.62 -3.21 -4.79
C ASP A 94 8.25 -3.65 -4.24
N VAL A 95 8.07 -3.53 -2.93
CA VAL A 95 6.78 -3.70 -2.24
C VAL A 95 6.46 -2.45 -1.45
N ILE A 96 5.22 -1.97 -1.57
CA ILE A 96 4.68 -0.87 -0.77
C ILE A 96 3.48 -1.36 0.03
N VAL A 97 3.45 -1.03 1.32
CA VAL A 97 2.32 -1.29 2.20
C VAL A 97 1.69 0.03 2.58
N LEU A 98 0.40 0.13 2.27
CA LEU A 98 -0.44 1.30 2.39
C LEU A 98 -1.40 1.10 3.57
N PRO A 99 -1.23 1.87 4.66
CA PRO A 99 -2.23 1.94 5.71
C PRO A 99 -3.59 2.37 5.17
N ALA A 100 -4.66 1.98 5.88
CA ALA A 100 -6.01 2.36 5.50
C ALA A 100 -6.10 3.89 5.50
N GLY A 101 -6.70 4.46 4.46
CA GLY A 101 -6.83 5.90 4.24
C GLY A 101 -5.78 6.50 3.34
N THR A 102 -4.69 5.78 3.05
CA THR A 102 -3.58 6.31 2.25
C THR A 102 -4.01 6.54 0.80
N ALA A 103 -4.18 7.81 0.44
CA ALA A 103 -4.49 8.16 -0.93
C ALA A 103 -3.31 7.94 -1.84
N HIS A 104 -3.52 7.34 -3.00
CA HIS A 104 -2.44 7.15 -3.97
C HIS A 104 -2.95 7.24 -5.41
N MET A 105 -2.05 7.60 -6.32
CA MET A 105 -2.31 7.59 -7.77
C MET A 105 -1.02 7.44 -8.57
N LYS A 106 -1.12 6.85 -9.75
CA LYS A 106 -0.04 6.72 -10.72
C LYS A 106 0.11 8.03 -11.51
N LEU A 107 1.32 8.61 -11.49
CA LEU A 107 1.68 9.77 -12.31
C LEU A 107 2.20 9.35 -13.69
N THR A 108 3.11 8.38 -13.70
CA THR A 108 3.77 7.85 -14.90
C THR A 108 4.03 6.37 -14.73
N SER A 109 4.14 5.63 -15.83
CA SER A 109 4.62 4.26 -15.82
C SER A 109 5.21 3.84 -17.15
N THR A 110 6.04 2.79 -17.12
CA THR A 110 6.40 2.06 -18.34
C THR A 110 5.17 1.30 -18.89
N PRO A 111 5.16 0.94 -20.19
CA PRO A 111 4.03 0.23 -20.80
C PRO A 111 3.74 -1.15 -20.20
N ASP A 112 4.75 -1.77 -19.60
CA ASP A 112 4.71 -3.10 -18.98
C ASP A 112 4.51 -3.05 -17.46
N PHE A 113 4.17 -1.87 -16.89
CA PHE A 113 3.98 -1.73 -15.45
C PHE A 113 2.79 -2.56 -14.95
N GLU A 114 3.09 -3.52 -14.07
CA GLU A 114 2.11 -4.36 -13.41
C GLU A 114 2.47 -4.54 -11.94
N VAL A 115 1.47 -4.44 -11.08
CA VAL A 115 1.56 -4.76 -9.65
C VAL A 115 0.68 -5.96 -9.32
N ILE A 116 1.07 -6.69 -8.27
CA ILE A 116 0.19 -7.58 -7.54
C ILE A 116 -0.30 -6.82 -6.31
N GLY A 117 -1.60 -6.61 -6.20
CA GLY A 117 -2.23 -6.05 -5.01
C GLY A 117 -2.87 -7.14 -4.15
N ALA A 118 -2.85 -6.99 -2.83
CA ALA A 118 -3.50 -7.90 -1.89
C ALA A 118 -3.90 -7.18 -0.59
N TYR A 119 -4.73 -7.83 0.22
CA TYR A 119 -5.34 -7.26 1.42
C TYR A 119 -5.22 -8.24 2.61
N PRO A 120 -5.04 -7.76 3.86
CA PRO A 120 -5.03 -8.62 5.03
C PRO A 120 -6.31 -9.46 5.10
N GLU A 121 -6.17 -10.74 5.40
CA GLU A 121 -7.26 -11.73 5.50
C GLU A 121 -8.15 -11.83 4.25
N GLY A 122 -7.72 -11.28 3.11
CA GLY A 122 -8.52 -11.24 1.88
C GLY A 122 -9.73 -10.30 1.98
N ASN A 123 -9.64 -9.26 2.82
CA ASN A 123 -10.69 -8.25 2.95
C ASN A 123 -11.08 -7.64 1.60
N THR A 124 -12.38 -7.42 1.39
CA THR A 124 -12.88 -6.71 0.21
C THR A 124 -12.71 -5.19 0.41
N PRO A 125 -11.86 -4.52 -0.38
CA PRO A 125 -11.65 -3.08 -0.24
C PRO A 125 -12.87 -2.28 -0.73
N ASN A 126 -13.15 -1.16 -0.06
CA ASN A 126 -13.97 -0.11 -0.65
C ASN A 126 -13.12 0.82 -1.52
N MET A 127 -13.65 1.37 -2.60
CA MET A 127 -12.95 2.39 -3.38
C MET A 127 -13.48 3.77 -3.00
N ARG A 128 -12.64 4.65 -2.46
CA ARG A 128 -13.01 6.03 -2.13
C ARG A 128 -12.14 7.03 -2.89
N GLU A 129 -12.77 8.10 -3.32
CA GLU A 129 -12.13 9.29 -3.88
C GLU A 129 -12.30 10.48 -2.91
N ARG A 130 -11.84 11.66 -3.33
CA ARG A 130 -12.08 12.91 -2.59
C ARG A 130 -13.57 13.22 -2.55
N ASN A 131 -14.19 12.98 -1.38
CA ASN A 131 -15.59 13.29 -1.15
C ASN A 131 -15.78 13.83 0.28
N PRO A 132 -16.06 15.13 0.45
CA PRO A 132 -16.33 15.73 1.76
C PRO A 132 -17.50 15.08 2.51
N THR A 133 -18.48 14.53 1.80
CA THR A 133 -19.70 13.96 2.38
C THR A 133 -19.40 12.71 3.21
N ASP A 134 -18.54 11.84 2.70
CA ASP A 134 -18.27 10.55 3.33
C ASP A 134 -17.01 10.58 4.22
N ARG A 135 -16.34 11.73 4.29
CA ARG A 135 -15.06 11.92 4.97
C ARG A 135 -15.10 11.50 6.45
N ALA A 136 -16.14 11.90 7.16
CA ALA A 136 -16.28 11.56 8.58
C ALA A 136 -16.39 10.04 8.80
N GLN A 137 -17.11 9.35 7.92
CA GLN A 137 -17.19 7.89 7.94
C GLN A 137 -15.82 7.27 7.63
N ALA A 138 -15.14 7.73 6.59
CA ALA A 138 -13.82 7.23 6.21
C ALA A 138 -12.81 7.36 7.37
N ILE A 139 -12.78 8.50 8.07
CA ILE A 139 -11.90 8.70 9.24
C ILE A 139 -12.20 7.69 10.35
N ASN A 140 -13.48 7.39 10.61
CA ASN A 140 -13.87 6.42 11.63
C ASN A 140 -13.46 4.99 11.23
N GLU A 141 -13.62 4.62 9.96
CA GLU A 141 -13.17 3.32 9.42
C GLU A 141 -11.64 3.18 9.54
N ILE A 142 -10.89 4.19 9.10
CA ILE A 142 -9.42 4.20 9.14
C ILE A 142 -8.88 3.99 10.56
N ARG A 143 -9.46 4.71 11.54
CA ARG A 143 -9.04 4.60 12.95
C ARG A 143 -9.33 3.23 13.53
N SER A 144 -10.46 2.61 13.15
CA SER A 144 -10.87 1.30 13.68
C SER A 144 -10.14 0.11 13.04
N MET A 145 -9.42 0.32 11.93
CA MET A 145 -8.69 -0.77 11.27
C MET A 145 -7.60 -1.37 12.16
N PRO A 146 -7.62 -2.69 12.43
CA PRO A 146 -6.58 -3.33 13.22
C PRO A 146 -5.28 -3.46 12.42
N VAL A 147 -4.14 -3.41 13.11
CA VAL A 147 -2.85 -3.80 12.52
C VAL A 147 -2.90 -5.31 12.23
N PRO A 148 -2.48 -5.77 11.02
CA PRO A 148 -2.44 -7.20 10.70
C PRO A 148 -1.40 -7.94 11.54
N ASP A 149 -1.65 -9.22 11.84
CA ASP A 149 -0.73 -10.05 12.63
C ASP A 149 0.56 -10.44 11.87
N MET A 150 0.60 -10.22 10.55
CA MET A 150 1.69 -10.63 9.67
C MET A 150 2.12 -9.51 8.72
N ASP A 151 3.42 -9.37 8.55
CA ASP A 151 4.02 -8.59 7.47
C ASP A 151 3.84 -9.32 6.12
N PRO A 152 3.47 -8.62 5.02
CA PRO A 152 3.23 -9.28 3.73
C PRO A 152 4.48 -9.88 3.09
N VAL A 153 5.67 -9.45 3.50
CA VAL A 153 6.96 -9.87 2.94
C VAL A 153 7.66 -10.88 3.85
N PHE A 154 7.66 -10.63 5.16
CA PHE A 154 8.45 -11.39 6.14
C PHE A 154 7.63 -12.09 7.23
N GLY A 155 6.30 -12.05 7.16
CA GLY A 155 5.41 -12.70 8.12
C GLY A 155 5.56 -12.18 9.56
N ALA A 156 5.66 -13.10 10.52
CA ALA A 156 5.60 -12.80 11.96
C ALA A 156 6.80 -12.03 12.52
N GLU A 157 7.89 -11.90 11.74
CA GLU A 157 9.11 -11.20 12.15
C GLU A 157 9.37 -9.95 11.29
N GLY A 158 8.38 -9.53 10.50
CA GLY A 158 8.59 -8.48 9.53
C GLY A 158 8.61 -7.06 10.10
N PRO A 159 9.30 -6.13 9.42
CA PRO A 159 9.39 -4.73 9.83
C PRO A 159 8.04 -4.03 10.04
N LEU A 160 6.96 -4.48 9.38
CA LEU A 160 5.61 -3.94 9.56
C LEU A 160 5.20 -3.96 11.03
N LEU A 161 5.40 -5.09 11.72
CA LEU A 161 4.94 -5.28 13.10
C LEU A 161 5.66 -4.38 14.12
N HIS A 162 6.84 -3.87 13.77
CA HIS A 162 7.58 -2.91 14.58
C HIS A 162 7.25 -1.45 14.22
N LYS A 163 6.82 -1.20 12.98
CA LYS A 163 6.53 0.14 12.46
C LYS A 163 5.07 0.53 12.63
N TRP A 164 4.16 -0.45 12.65
CA TRP A 164 2.73 -0.25 12.82
C TRP A 164 2.34 -0.53 14.26
N VAL A 165 2.53 0.47 15.12
CA VAL A 165 2.17 0.42 16.54
C VAL A 165 1.11 1.49 16.78
N LYS A 166 -0.08 1.05 17.20
CA LYS A 166 -1.18 1.92 17.62
C LYS A 166 -1.19 2.13 19.14
#